data_AF-K1L531-F1
#
_entry.id   AF-K1L531-F1
#
_cell.length_a   1.000
_cell.length_b   1.000
_cell.length_c   1.000
_cell.angle_alpha   90.00
_cell.angle_beta   90.00
_cell.angle_gamma   90.00
#
_symmetry.space_group_name_H-M   'P 1'
#
loop_
_entity.id
_entity.type
_entity.pdbx_description
1 polymer ?
#
loop_
_entity_poly.entity_id
_entity_poly.type
_entity_poly.pdbx_seq_one_letter_code
_entity_poly.pdbx_strand_id
1 'polypeptide(L)'
;MGVDTAIMETLLTNPKEFWYLNNGVTMLVSEDTVTSNYNNYIEIIDPENEKKIGVTVINGAQTINSAAKFFIRRDFNNALKKYVEKNNKEILSEFEKKYKEREDDFERAINEAYVMLKVVEINSESKDVEKKINSITVSLNRQKPVGPVDLAYTLPVISGINMFRNEVYELRGNEKNDSMDLREFVFSIVRKGDASSINNYRYTLDILPRIMLAILDDEPGKAMSSGIKTLLQLNKAGDNFKNENLFPNSKDISLFDNDEEQFSDYNILIDKKIFEQKYKFVNFAMKLYEQIGKQQLRYEFNQKSTGTSKKKFNLYNKYLFIYIIINSLLNSNSLKKDFTNWKYTSSDVEQMLNFSNYIALIDEISGEWQLALENKGVDKIDIWQINSFKKDQYIRDVYKKVENKVRELLLTEIVGSKK
;
A
#
# COMPACT_ATOMS: atom_id res chain seq x y z
N MET A 1 17.16 -1.48 -3.51
CA MET A 1 18.41 -2.15 -3.09
C MET A 1 18.30 -3.62 -3.45
N GLY A 2 19.40 -4.29 -3.82
CA GLY A 2 19.38 -5.72 -4.15
C GLY A 2 19.22 -6.57 -2.88
N VAL A 3 18.58 -7.74 -3.01
CA VAL A 3 18.33 -8.67 -1.88
C VAL A 3 19.63 -9.06 -1.19
N ASP A 4 20.69 -9.38 -1.96
CA ASP A 4 22.01 -9.73 -1.43
C ASP A 4 22.62 -8.64 -0.53
N THR A 5 22.39 -7.36 -0.85
CA THR A 5 22.92 -6.23 -0.06
C THR A 5 22.21 -6.13 1.28
N ALA A 6 20.89 -6.30 1.32
CA ALA A 6 20.10 -6.25 2.55
C ALA A 6 20.46 -7.41 3.50
N ILE A 7 20.72 -8.61 2.94
CA ILE A 7 21.15 -9.78 3.72
C ILE A 7 22.52 -9.52 4.37
N MET A 8 23.49 -8.99 3.61
CA MET A 8 24.81 -8.65 4.16
C MET A 8 24.73 -7.52 5.20
N GLU A 9 23.88 -6.52 4.98
CA GLU A 9 23.67 -5.44 5.93
C GLU A 9 23.08 -5.96 7.25
N THR A 10 22.09 -6.85 7.18
CA THR A 10 21.50 -7.46 8.38
C THR A 10 22.55 -8.24 9.19
N LEU A 11 23.43 -9.00 8.53
CA LEU A 11 24.52 -9.73 9.19
C LEU A 11 25.51 -8.80 9.91
N LEU A 12 25.73 -7.58 9.37
CA LEU A 12 26.65 -6.61 9.95
C LEU A 12 26.02 -5.82 11.10
N THR A 13 24.79 -5.33 10.91
CA THR A 13 24.23 -4.30 11.78
C THR A 13 23.30 -4.87 12.85
N ASN A 14 22.53 -5.92 12.53
CA ASN A 14 21.54 -6.49 13.45
C ASN A 14 21.33 -8.00 13.21
N PRO A 15 22.33 -8.84 13.53
CA PRO A 15 22.27 -10.26 13.22
C PRO A 15 21.16 -11.02 13.96
N LYS A 16 20.69 -10.56 15.13
CA LYS A 16 19.54 -11.15 15.84
C LYS A 16 18.26 -11.15 15.01
N GLU A 17 18.09 -10.14 14.14
CA GLU A 17 16.92 -10.05 13.27
C GLU A 17 17.02 -10.89 12.01
N PHE A 18 18.15 -11.54 11.77
CA PHE A 18 18.38 -12.35 10.57
C PHE A 18 17.33 -13.45 10.40
N TRP A 19 16.82 -14.00 11.51
CA TRP A 19 15.73 -14.98 11.54
C TRP A 19 14.39 -14.40 11.05
N TYR A 20 14.09 -13.14 11.38
CA TYR A 20 12.84 -12.48 11.01
C TYR A 20 12.87 -11.92 9.58
N LEU A 21 14.04 -11.49 9.13
CA LEU A 21 14.22 -10.77 7.86
C LEU A 21 14.54 -11.70 6.68
N ASN A 22 14.74 -13.00 6.91
CA ASN A 22 14.99 -13.98 5.86
C ASN A 22 13.97 -15.14 5.89
N ASN A 23 13.54 -15.61 4.72
CA ASN A 23 12.48 -16.61 4.57
C ASN A 23 12.90 -18.05 4.95
N GLY A 24 14.06 -18.25 5.57
CA GLY A 24 14.62 -19.56 5.86
C GLY A 24 15.28 -20.23 4.65
N VAL A 25 15.82 -21.42 4.88
CA VAL A 25 16.42 -22.29 3.86
C VAL A 25 15.60 -23.57 3.79
N THR A 26 15.22 -23.99 2.58
CA THR A 26 14.62 -25.31 2.38
C THR A 26 15.45 -26.12 1.40
N MET A 27 15.81 -27.33 1.83
CA MET A 27 16.60 -28.27 1.06
C MET A 27 15.85 -29.56 0.87
N LEU A 28 15.99 -30.13 -0.32
CA LEU A 28 15.63 -31.50 -0.63
C LEU A 28 16.89 -32.34 -0.52
N VAL A 29 16.78 -33.50 0.13
CA VAL A 29 17.87 -34.47 0.28
C VAL A 29 17.35 -35.84 -0.14
N SER A 30 18.21 -36.67 -0.72
CA SER A 30 17.88 -38.07 -0.94
C SER A 30 17.76 -38.81 0.40
N GLU A 31 17.07 -39.94 0.39
CA GLU A 31 16.98 -40.84 1.53
C GLU A 31 18.39 -41.27 1.99
N ASP A 32 18.58 -41.45 3.30
CA ASP A 32 19.84 -41.84 3.94
C ASP A 32 21.02 -40.85 3.79
N THR A 33 20.76 -39.65 3.24
CA THR A 33 21.79 -38.62 3.01
C THR A 33 22.00 -37.72 4.23
N VAL A 34 21.07 -37.70 5.20
CA VAL A 34 21.14 -36.79 6.34
C VAL A 34 21.30 -37.55 7.65
N THR A 35 22.40 -37.25 8.35
CA THR A 35 22.55 -37.68 9.74
C THR A 35 22.39 -36.47 10.66
N SER A 36 21.61 -36.65 11.72
CA SER A 36 21.29 -35.61 12.71
C SER A 36 21.85 -35.92 14.09
N ASN A 37 22.98 -36.62 14.15
CA ASN A 37 23.59 -37.09 15.40
C ASN A 37 24.29 -35.97 16.21
N TYR A 38 24.20 -34.71 15.80
CA TYR A 38 24.92 -33.60 16.40
C TYR A 38 23.99 -32.42 16.72
N ASN A 39 24.15 -31.84 17.91
CA ASN A 39 23.28 -30.75 18.39
C ASN A 39 23.45 -29.42 17.63
N ASN A 40 24.55 -29.25 16.87
CA ASN A 40 24.96 -27.95 16.33
C ASN A 40 25.19 -27.91 14.81
N TYR A 41 25.06 -29.04 14.11
CA TYR A 41 25.17 -29.09 12.65
C TYR A 41 24.40 -30.28 12.07
N ILE A 42 24.07 -30.18 10.79
CA ILE A 42 23.52 -31.29 10.00
C ILE A 42 24.62 -31.76 9.07
N GLU A 43 24.89 -33.07 9.07
CA GLU A 43 25.84 -33.68 8.14
C GLU A 43 25.09 -34.28 6.96
N ILE A 44 25.49 -33.88 5.77
CA ILE A 44 24.99 -34.40 4.50
C ILE A 44 26.08 -35.34 3.97
N ILE A 45 25.81 -36.64 4.04
CA ILE A 45 26.74 -37.69 3.63
C ILE A 45 26.37 -38.12 2.22
N ASP A 46 27.37 -38.26 1.35
CA ASP A 46 27.21 -38.87 0.02
C ASP A 46 27.47 -40.38 0.17
N PRO A 47 26.44 -41.24 0.21
CA PRO A 47 26.62 -42.65 0.56
C PRO A 47 27.35 -43.45 -0.53
N GLU A 48 27.42 -42.95 -1.77
CA GLU A 48 28.14 -43.59 -2.86
C GLU A 48 28.94 -42.54 -3.64
N ASN A 49 30.21 -42.83 -3.92
CA ASN A 49 31.16 -41.96 -4.64
C ASN A 49 30.78 -41.74 -6.13
N GLU A 50 29.48 -41.65 -6.46
CA GLU A 50 28.89 -41.55 -7.79
C GLU A 50 28.26 -40.17 -8.03
N LYS A 51 29.07 -39.10 -8.05
CA LYS A 51 28.86 -37.83 -8.79
C LYS A 51 27.48 -37.10 -8.73
N LYS A 52 26.52 -37.49 -7.90
CA LYS A 52 25.22 -36.81 -7.76
C LYS A 52 24.87 -36.71 -6.29
N ILE A 53 25.43 -35.70 -5.64
CA ILE A 53 24.93 -35.20 -4.35
C ILE A 53 23.44 -34.92 -4.51
N GLY A 54 22.59 -35.71 -3.82
CA GLY A 54 21.13 -35.63 -3.88
C GLY A 54 20.54 -34.40 -3.19
N VAL A 55 21.29 -33.31 -3.07
CA VAL A 55 20.89 -32.11 -2.34
C VAL A 55 20.53 -30.97 -3.27
N THR A 56 19.31 -30.48 -3.15
CA THR A 56 18.82 -29.32 -3.91
C THR A 56 18.22 -28.28 -2.96
N VAL A 57 18.78 -27.07 -2.97
CA VAL A 57 18.19 -25.92 -2.29
C VAL A 57 17.06 -25.38 -3.15
N ILE A 58 15.84 -25.39 -2.61
CA ILE A 58 14.62 -24.93 -3.31
C ILE A 58 14.09 -23.60 -2.78
N ASN A 59 14.56 -23.15 -1.61
CA ASN A 59 14.35 -21.80 -1.08
C ASN A 59 15.57 -21.37 -0.25
N GLY A 60 15.89 -20.08 -0.25
CA GLY A 60 16.99 -19.51 0.54
C GLY A 60 18.37 -19.60 -0.11
N ALA A 61 18.46 -19.91 -1.41
CA ALA A 61 19.74 -19.97 -2.12
C ALA A 61 20.51 -18.63 -2.10
N GLN A 62 19.80 -17.50 -2.20
CA GLN A 62 20.40 -16.17 -2.07
C GLN A 62 20.90 -15.89 -0.65
N THR A 63 20.18 -16.35 0.36
CA THR A 63 20.57 -16.26 1.78
C THR A 63 21.83 -17.05 2.05
N ILE A 64 21.91 -18.31 1.60
CA ILE A 64 23.13 -19.12 1.70
C ILE A 64 24.29 -18.43 0.99
N ASN A 65 24.11 -18.00 -0.27
CA ASN A 65 25.19 -17.42 -1.06
C ASN A 65 25.70 -16.10 -0.45
N SER A 66 24.80 -15.24 0.00
CA SER A 66 25.16 -13.96 0.62
C SER A 66 25.84 -14.15 1.97
N ALA A 67 25.34 -15.06 2.81
CA ALA A 67 25.98 -15.42 4.08
C ALA A 67 27.35 -16.08 3.85
N ALA A 68 27.47 -17.00 2.89
CA ALA A 68 28.74 -17.62 2.53
C ALA A 68 29.77 -16.57 2.09
N LYS A 69 29.39 -15.64 1.19
CA LYS A 69 30.25 -14.52 0.79
C LYS A 69 30.67 -13.66 1.98
N PHE A 70 29.76 -13.43 2.91
CA PHE A 70 30.02 -12.66 4.13
C PHE A 70 31.08 -13.35 5.00
N PHE A 71 30.93 -14.64 5.31
CA PHE A 71 31.87 -15.38 6.16
C PHE A 71 33.18 -15.74 5.44
N ILE A 72 33.18 -15.96 4.12
CA ILE A 72 34.42 -16.12 3.34
C ILE A 72 35.29 -14.86 3.42
N ARG A 73 34.68 -13.66 3.45
CA ARG A 73 35.44 -12.41 3.65
C ARG A 73 36.12 -12.37 5.01
N ARG A 74 35.49 -12.90 6.07
CA ARG A 74 36.13 -13.05 7.39
C ARG A 74 37.36 -13.96 7.28
N ASP A 75 37.21 -15.13 6.66
CA ASP A 75 38.31 -16.10 6.56
C ASP A 75 39.48 -15.55 5.76
N PHE A 76 39.19 -14.82 4.67
CA PHE A 76 40.20 -14.08 3.91
C PHE A 76 40.90 -13.00 4.76
N ASN A 77 40.15 -12.21 5.53
CA ASN A 77 40.72 -11.20 6.41
C ASN A 77 41.61 -11.81 7.49
N ASN A 78 41.20 -12.95 8.06
CA ASN A 78 41.98 -13.69 9.07
C ASN A 78 43.28 -14.26 8.48
N ALA A 79 43.23 -14.77 7.25
CA ALA A 79 44.44 -15.21 6.53
C ALA A 79 45.39 -14.04 6.23
N LEU A 80 44.83 -12.89 5.82
CA LEU A 80 45.60 -11.67 5.55
C LEU A 80 46.26 -11.13 6.82
N LYS A 81 45.55 -11.13 7.95
CA LYS A 81 46.08 -10.75 9.28
C LYS A 81 47.32 -11.60 9.63
N LYS A 82 47.21 -12.92 9.53
CA LYS A 82 48.34 -13.85 9.78
C LYS A 82 49.53 -13.61 8.84
N TYR A 83 49.29 -13.25 7.59
CA TYR A 83 50.34 -12.91 6.64
C TYR A 83 51.05 -11.59 7.03
N VAL A 84 50.31 -10.55 7.39
CA VAL A 84 50.88 -9.25 7.83
C VAL A 84 51.67 -9.41 9.12
N GLU A 85 51.12 -10.12 10.11
CA GLU A 85 51.81 -10.46 11.38
C GLU A 85 53.18 -11.12 11.15
N LYS A 86 53.27 -11.98 10.12
CA LYS A 86 54.49 -12.72 9.78
C LYS A 86 55.51 -11.89 9.01
N ASN A 87 55.07 -10.92 8.19
CA ASN A 87 55.94 -10.28 7.19
C ASN A 87 56.18 -8.78 7.41
N ASN A 88 55.30 -8.04 8.11
CA ASN A 88 55.49 -6.60 8.31
C ASN A 88 54.77 -6.07 9.57
N LYS A 89 55.52 -5.99 10.69
CA LYS A 89 54.99 -5.55 12.00
C LYS A 89 54.64 -4.06 12.08
N GLU A 90 55.21 -3.21 11.22
CA GLU A 90 54.92 -1.76 11.24
C GLU A 90 53.50 -1.45 10.74
N ILE A 91 53.00 -2.22 9.77
CA ILE A 91 51.64 -2.07 9.21
C ILE A 91 50.58 -2.70 10.12
N LEU A 92 51.00 -3.51 11.09
CA LEU A 92 50.09 -4.29 11.94
C LEU A 92 49.18 -3.42 12.79
N SER A 93 49.67 -2.29 13.32
CA SER A 93 48.88 -1.41 14.21
C SER A 93 47.71 -0.73 13.51
N GLU A 94 47.90 -0.28 12.26
CA GLU A 94 46.86 0.34 11.44
C GLU A 94 45.88 -0.72 10.88
N PHE A 95 46.40 -1.91 10.60
CA PHE A 95 45.60 -3.08 10.22
C PHE A 95 44.71 -3.53 11.38
N GLU A 96 45.25 -3.77 12.57
CA GLU A 96 44.50 -4.20 13.76
C GLU A 96 43.35 -3.25 14.11
N LYS A 97 43.57 -1.93 14.02
CA LYS A 97 42.52 -0.95 14.31
C LYS A 97 41.33 -1.03 13.35
N LYS A 98 41.58 -1.23 12.06
CA LYS A 98 40.54 -1.33 11.02
C LYS A 98 39.82 -2.68 11.00
N TYR A 99 40.49 -3.75 11.41
CA TYR A 99 39.97 -5.12 11.34
C TYR A 99 39.36 -5.62 12.65
N LYS A 100 39.75 -5.07 13.81
CA LYS A 100 39.17 -5.43 15.12
C LYS A 100 37.68 -5.13 15.22
N GLU A 101 37.25 -3.94 14.77
CA GLU A 101 35.83 -3.57 14.74
C GLU A 101 34.99 -4.54 13.88
N ARG A 102 35.58 -5.08 12.81
CA ARG A 102 34.91 -6.06 11.94
C ARG A 102 34.94 -7.48 12.50
N GLU A 103 35.95 -7.83 13.30
CA GLU A 103 36.07 -9.15 13.95
C GLU A 103 34.89 -9.36 14.91
N ASP A 104 34.58 -8.35 15.72
CA ASP A 104 33.43 -8.34 16.63
C ASP A 104 32.08 -8.46 15.87
N ASP A 105 31.94 -7.79 14.71
CA ASP A 105 30.75 -7.92 13.84
C ASP A 105 30.56 -9.35 13.31
N PHE A 106 31.65 -10.01 12.90
CA PHE A 106 31.60 -11.39 12.43
C PHE A 106 31.25 -12.37 13.55
N GLU A 107 31.82 -12.19 14.75
CA GLU A 107 31.49 -13.04 15.90
C GLU A 107 30.03 -12.88 16.33
N ARG A 108 29.52 -11.64 16.35
CA ARG A 108 28.08 -11.39 16.60
C ARG A 108 27.23 -12.09 15.56
N ALA A 109 27.56 -11.96 14.27
CA ALA A 109 26.82 -12.63 13.20
C ALA A 109 26.78 -14.16 13.36
N ILE A 110 27.89 -14.80 13.73
CA ILE A 110 27.95 -16.26 13.92
C ILE A 110 27.03 -16.73 15.05
N ASN A 111 27.00 -15.97 16.15
CA ASN A 111 26.29 -16.37 17.35
C ASN A 111 24.82 -15.93 17.36
N GLU A 112 24.43 -14.99 16.51
CA GLU A 112 23.11 -14.36 16.57
C GLU A 112 22.29 -14.51 15.28
N ALA A 113 22.94 -14.75 14.13
CA ALA A 113 22.26 -14.86 12.85
C ALA A 113 21.78 -16.28 12.56
N TYR A 114 20.51 -16.55 12.88
CA TYR A 114 19.86 -17.82 12.62
C TYR A 114 18.83 -17.73 11.50
N VAL A 115 18.59 -18.85 10.80
CA VAL A 115 17.48 -19.01 9.86
C VAL A 115 16.83 -20.37 10.03
N MET A 116 15.54 -20.47 9.71
CA MET A 116 14.84 -21.76 9.75
C MET A 116 15.39 -22.66 8.65
N LEU A 117 16.00 -23.79 9.02
CA LEU A 117 16.41 -24.81 8.08
C LEU A 117 15.35 -25.91 8.03
N LYS A 118 14.76 -26.10 6.84
CA LYS A 118 13.84 -27.19 6.57
C LYS A 118 14.50 -28.19 5.63
N VAL A 119 14.72 -29.41 6.12
CA VAL A 119 15.24 -30.53 5.35
C VAL A 119 14.08 -31.44 4.99
N VAL A 120 13.91 -31.74 3.69
CA VAL A 120 12.87 -32.65 3.20
C VAL A 120 13.55 -33.83 2.53
N GLU A 121 13.44 -34.99 3.16
CA GLU A 121 13.94 -36.23 2.62
C GLU A 121 13.00 -36.79 1.55
N ILE A 122 13.57 -37.21 0.42
CA ILE A 122 12.85 -37.74 -0.72
C ILE A 122 13.41 -39.10 -1.08
N ASN A 123 12.54 -40.12 -0.99
CA ASN A 123 12.81 -41.44 -1.53
C ASN A 123 12.89 -41.38 -3.07
N SER A 124 14.09 -41.62 -3.61
CA SER A 124 14.42 -41.56 -5.04
C SER A 124 13.80 -42.68 -5.89
N GLU A 125 13.24 -43.73 -5.29
CA GLU A 125 12.66 -44.88 -5.99
C GLU A 125 11.16 -44.69 -6.33
N SER A 126 10.52 -43.63 -5.84
CA SER A 126 9.10 -43.41 -6.07
C SER A 126 8.80 -42.84 -7.48
N LYS A 127 7.81 -43.39 -8.19
CA LYS A 127 7.43 -42.96 -9.56
C LYS A 127 6.93 -41.50 -9.67
N ASP A 128 6.71 -40.81 -8.56
CA ASP A 128 6.17 -39.44 -8.50
C ASP A 128 7.13 -38.41 -7.89
N VAL A 129 8.44 -38.73 -7.73
CA VAL A 129 9.45 -37.81 -7.16
C VAL A 129 9.42 -36.43 -7.83
N GLU A 130 9.48 -36.37 -9.16
CA GLU A 130 9.52 -35.07 -9.88
C GLU A 130 8.26 -34.23 -9.65
N LYS A 131 7.08 -34.86 -9.59
CA LYS A 131 5.83 -34.15 -9.27
C LYS A 131 5.83 -33.63 -7.84
N LYS A 132 6.36 -34.41 -6.90
CA LYS A 132 6.47 -34.02 -5.48
C LYS A 132 7.45 -32.86 -5.34
N ILE A 133 8.63 -32.94 -5.94
CA ILE A 133 9.61 -31.84 -6.02
C ILE A 133 8.98 -30.58 -6.61
N ASN A 134 8.33 -30.68 -7.76
CA ASN A 134 7.66 -29.55 -8.39
C ASN A 134 6.55 -28.96 -7.50
N SER A 135 5.76 -29.79 -6.81
CA SER A 135 4.71 -29.31 -5.90
C SER A 135 5.28 -28.57 -4.69
N ILE A 136 6.41 -29.04 -4.14
CA ILE A 136 7.10 -28.40 -3.01
C ILE A 136 7.74 -27.09 -3.48
N THR A 137 8.45 -27.11 -4.61
CA THR A 137 9.05 -25.92 -5.22
C THR A 137 8.00 -24.86 -5.53
N VAL A 138 6.87 -25.24 -6.13
CA VAL A 138 5.73 -24.34 -6.36
C VAL A 138 5.18 -23.82 -5.04
N SER A 139 5.01 -24.66 -4.03
CA SER A 139 4.44 -24.27 -2.73
C SER A 139 5.34 -23.34 -1.92
N LEU A 140 6.66 -23.49 -2.00
CA LEU A 140 7.61 -22.59 -1.34
C LEU A 140 7.72 -21.26 -2.07
N ASN A 141 7.69 -21.28 -3.41
CA ASN A 141 7.61 -20.06 -4.22
C ASN A 141 6.21 -19.41 -4.22
N ARG A 142 5.22 -19.98 -3.51
CA ARG A 142 3.93 -19.30 -3.23
C ARG A 142 4.07 -18.19 -2.19
N GLN A 143 5.19 -18.07 -1.46
CA GLN A 143 5.47 -16.88 -0.65
C GLN A 143 5.61 -15.70 -1.61
N LYS A 144 4.54 -14.89 -1.72
CA LYS A 144 4.51 -13.75 -2.61
C LYS A 144 5.59 -12.76 -2.18
N PRO A 145 6.40 -12.23 -3.11
CA PRO A 145 7.29 -11.13 -2.79
C PRO A 145 6.46 -9.99 -2.21
N VAL A 146 6.94 -9.40 -1.11
CA VAL A 146 6.29 -8.26 -0.44
C VAL A 146 6.12 -7.16 -1.49
N GLY A 147 4.86 -6.83 -1.79
CA GLY A 147 4.54 -5.82 -2.80
C GLY A 147 4.60 -4.41 -2.21
N PRO A 148 4.64 -3.37 -3.07
CA PRO A 148 4.50 -1.97 -2.62
C PRO A 148 3.25 -1.72 -1.78
N VAL A 149 2.17 -2.47 -2.06
CA VAL A 149 0.92 -2.41 -1.29
C VAL A 149 1.10 -2.94 0.13
N ASP A 150 1.88 -4.00 0.31
CA ASP A 150 2.12 -4.62 1.62
C ASP A 150 2.99 -3.71 2.49
N LEU A 151 4.01 -3.08 1.88
CA LEU A 151 4.84 -2.06 2.54
C LEU A 151 4.06 -0.79 2.86
N ALA A 152 3.09 -0.39 2.03
CA ALA A 152 2.29 0.79 2.31
C ALA A 152 1.55 0.69 3.66
N TYR A 153 1.10 -0.50 4.07
CA TYR A 153 0.45 -0.70 5.36
C TYR A 153 1.37 -0.51 6.58
N THR A 154 2.69 -0.50 6.40
CA THR A 154 3.66 -0.29 7.48
C THR A 154 4.06 1.17 7.63
N LEU A 155 3.58 2.07 6.77
CA LEU A 155 3.96 3.48 6.81
C LEU A 155 3.40 4.20 8.06
N PRO A 156 4.15 5.15 8.65
CA PRO A 156 3.72 5.89 9.82
C PRO A 156 2.37 6.59 9.65
N VAL A 157 2.11 7.17 8.47
CA VAL A 157 0.83 7.87 8.19
C VAL A 157 -0.38 6.94 8.27
N ILE A 158 -0.24 5.68 7.86
CA ILE A 158 -1.32 4.69 7.93
C ILE A 158 -1.58 4.28 9.38
N SER A 159 -0.50 4.08 10.15
CA SER A 159 -0.60 3.84 11.60
C SER A 159 -1.25 5.03 12.31
N GLY A 160 -0.87 6.26 11.96
CA GLY A 160 -1.42 7.50 12.52
C GLY A 160 -2.93 7.64 12.31
N ILE A 161 -3.45 7.34 11.11
CA ILE A 161 -4.91 7.32 10.85
C ILE A 161 -5.62 6.33 11.78
N ASN A 162 -5.06 5.13 11.94
CA ASN A 162 -5.63 4.09 12.78
C ASN A 162 -5.59 4.46 14.27
N MET A 163 -4.50 5.07 14.74
CA MET A 163 -4.36 5.56 16.12
C MET A 163 -5.36 6.67 16.40
N PHE A 164 -5.45 7.68 15.53
CA PHE A 164 -6.40 8.79 15.68
C PHE A 164 -7.85 8.31 15.79
N ARG A 165 -8.23 7.32 14.95
CA ARG A 165 -9.55 6.67 15.08
C ARG A 165 -9.73 6.10 16.49
N ASN A 166 -8.78 5.32 16.98
CA ASN A 166 -8.91 4.67 18.29
C ASN A 166 -9.03 5.70 19.42
N GLU A 167 -8.23 6.77 19.39
CA GLU A 167 -8.33 7.89 20.33
C GLU A 167 -9.75 8.48 20.36
N VAL A 168 -10.33 8.77 19.18
CA VAL A 168 -11.70 9.29 19.07
C VAL A 168 -12.75 8.33 19.67
N TYR A 169 -12.53 7.01 19.58
CA TYR A 169 -13.45 6.03 20.20
C TYR A 169 -13.23 5.88 21.72
N GLU A 170 -12.01 6.03 22.22
CA GLU A 170 -11.64 5.89 23.64
C GLU A 170 -12.01 7.11 24.50
N LEU A 171 -11.96 8.33 23.93
CA LEU A 171 -12.28 9.59 24.61
C LEU A 171 -13.72 9.68 25.17
N ARG A 172 -14.60 8.76 24.78
CA ARG A 172 -15.98 8.64 25.30
C ARG A 172 -16.05 8.28 26.79
N GLY A 173 -14.93 7.89 27.41
CA GLY A 173 -14.86 7.62 28.84
C GLY A 173 -15.06 8.85 29.72
N ASN A 174 -14.68 10.06 29.26
CA ASN A 174 -14.48 11.18 30.19
C ASN A 174 -15.17 12.51 29.89
N GLU A 175 -15.62 12.83 28.67
CA GLU A 175 -16.20 14.17 28.42
C GLU A 175 -17.44 14.13 27.52
N LYS A 176 -18.61 14.36 28.13
CA LYS A 176 -19.80 14.88 27.45
C LYS A 176 -19.64 16.39 27.43
N ASN A 177 -19.08 16.98 26.38
CA ASN A 177 -19.47 18.32 25.93
C ASN A 177 -18.79 18.68 24.60
N ASP A 178 -19.66 19.01 23.65
CA ASP A 178 -19.47 19.83 22.45
C ASP A 178 -18.57 19.39 21.27
N SER A 179 -19.14 19.71 20.11
CA SER A 179 -18.70 19.49 18.73
C SER A 179 -19.00 18.10 18.15
N MET A 180 -19.59 18.14 16.95
CA MET A 180 -19.94 17.06 16.02
C MET A 180 -19.24 15.71 16.29
N ASP A 181 -20.03 14.63 16.35
CA ASP A 181 -19.51 13.29 16.63
C ASP A 181 -18.51 12.84 15.55
N LEU A 182 -17.21 13.05 15.80
CA LEU A 182 -16.12 12.68 14.89
C LEU A 182 -16.13 11.18 14.54
N ARG A 183 -16.85 10.34 15.32
CA ARG A 183 -17.02 8.91 15.06
C ARG A 183 -17.66 8.60 13.71
N GLU A 184 -18.46 9.51 13.15
CA GLU A 184 -19.03 9.36 11.81
C GLU A 184 -18.01 9.62 10.68
N PHE A 185 -16.87 10.24 11.01
CA PHE A 185 -15.85 10.68 10.05
C PHE A 185 -14.56 9.87 10.13
N VAL A 186 -14.19 9.39 11.32
CA VAL A 186 -12.99 8.57 11.49
C VAL A 186 -13.12 7.18 10.87
N PHE A 187 -12.00 6.67 10.37
CA PHE A 187 -11.93 5.37 9.71
C PHE A 187 -10.59 4.71 9.98
N SER A 188 -10.50 3.43 9.65
CA SER A 188 -9.27 2.65 9.77
C SER A 188 -8.89 2.05 8.43
N ILE A 189 -7.60 1.87 8.24
CA ILE A 189 -7.00 1.21 7.10
C ILE A 189 -6.56 -0.19 7.55
N VAL A 190 -7.11 -1.22 6.89
CA VAL A 190 -6.92 -2.63 7.25
C VAL A 190 -6.22 -3.38 6.13
N ARG A 191 -5.45 -4.41 6.48
CA ARG A 191 -4.67 -5.16 5.50
C ARG A 191 -5.59 -5.98 4.59
N LYS A 192 -5.05 -6.36 3.44
CA LYS A 192 -5.74 -7.26 2.52
C LYS A 192 -5.91 -8.64 3.18
N GLY A 193 -7.15 -9.06 3.41
CA GLY A 193 -7.49 -10.30 4.12
C GLY A 193 -8.15 -10.04 5.49
N ASP A 194 -7.98 -8.84 6.04
CA ASP A 194 -8.75 -8.40 7.19
C ASP A 194 -10.18 -8.04 6.78
N ALA A 195 -11.10 -8.02 7.74
CA ALA A 195 -12.49 -7.64 7.51
C ALA A 195 -12.62 -6.14 7.18
N SER A 196 -12.56 -5.84 5.89
CA SER A 196 -12.95 -4.52 5.35
C SER A 196 -14.49 -4.37 5.35
N SER A 197 -14.96 -3.15 5.55
CA SER A 197 -16.39 -2.84 5.56
C SER A 197 -16.59 -1.36 5.37
N ILE A 198 -17.42 -1.00 4.38
CA ILE A 198 -17.81 0.39 4.15
C ILE A 198 -18.65 0.92 5.31
N ASN A 199 -19.53 0.09 5.87
CA ASN A 199 -20.42 0.46 6.97
C ASN A 199 -19.69 0.59 8.32
N ASN A 200 -18.56 -0.10 8.52
CA ASN A 200 -17.77 -0.02 9.74
C ASN A 200 -16.54 0.89 9.61
N TYR A 201 -16.43 1.63 8.49
CA TYR A 201 -15.32 2.52 8.17
C TYR A 201 -13.94 1.83 8.27
N ARG A 202 -13.85 0.63 7.69
CA ARG A 202 -12.61 -0.18 7.61
C ARG A 202 -12.25 -0.39 6.15
N TYR A 203 -11.21 0.29 5.68
CA TYR A 203 -10.89 0.39 4.25
C TYR A 203 -9.56 -0.27 3.92
N THR A 204 -9.48 -0.86 2.73
CA THR A 204 -8.23 -1.37 2.17
C THR A 204 -7.57 -0.34 1.27
N LEU A 205 -6.27 -0.52 1.02
CA LEU A 205 -5.50 0.31 0.08
C LEU A 205 -5.72 -0.10 -1.39
N ASP A 206 -6.97 -0.30 -1.79
CA ASP A 206 -7.37 -0.61 -3.18
C ASP A 206 -8.22 0.52 -3.79
N ILE A 207 -9.19 1.01 -3.02
CA ILE A 207 -10.14 2.07 -3.40
C ILE A 207 -9.74 3.39 -2.74
N LEU A 208 -9.40 3.38 -1.45
CA LEU A 208 -9.11 4.59 -0.69
C LEU A 208 -8.05 5.49 -1.37
N PRO A 209 -6.89 4.99 -1.83
CA PRO A 209 -5.89 5.82 -2.51
C PRO A 209 -6.42 6.50 -3.77
N ARG A 210 -7.37 5.87 -4.49
CA ARG A 210 -7.98 6.45 -5.68
C ARG A 210 -8.95 7.57 -5.32
N ILE A 211 -9.70 7.43 -4.24
CA ILE A 211 -10.53 8.50 -3.70
C ILE A 211 -9.68 9.68 -3.26
N MET A 212 -8.60 9.42 -2.52
CA MET A 212 -7.68 10.46 -2.08
C MET A 212 -7.07 11.19 -3.28
N LEU A 213 -6.59 10.47 -4.30
CA LEU A 213 -6.04 11.07 -5.52
C LEU A 213 -7.09 11.87 -6.31
N ALA A 214 -8.30 11.31 -6.48
CA ALA A 214 -9.36 11.99 -7.20
C ALA A 214 -9.71 13.33 -6.54
N ILE A 215 -9.80 13.34 -5.21
CA ILE A 215 -10.26 14.50 -4.46
C ILE A 215 -9.12 15.43 -4.09
N LEU A 216 -8.06 14.99 -3.43
CA LEU A 216 -7.03 15.91 -2.93
C LEU A 216 -6.11 16.46 -4.04
N ASP A 217 -5.80 15.67 -5.07
CA ASP A 217 -4.90 16.08 -6.15
C ASP A 217 -5.64 16.59 -7.40
N ASP A 218 -6.98 16.58 -7.42
CA ASP A 218 -7.79 16.93 -8.60
C ASP A 218 -7.51 16.05 -9.83
N GLU A 219 -7.20 14.77 -9.61
CA GLU A 219 -6.84 13.80 -10.67
C GLU A 219 -7.79 12.58 -10.75
N PRO A 220 -9.11 12.78 -10.96
CA PRO A 220 -10.09 11.69 -11.02
C PRO A 220 -9.91 10.72 -12.21
N GLY A 221 -9.35 11.18 -13.32
CA GLY A 221 -8.99 10.38 -14.48
C GLY A 221 -7.75 9.50 -14.22
N LYS A 222 -6.74 10.01 -13.51
CA LYS A 222 -5.63 9.18 -13.02
C LYS A 222 -6.07 8.22 -11.92
N ALA A 223 -6.99 8.61 -11.06
CA ALA A 223 -7.58 7.74 -10.05
C ALA A 223 -8.26 6.51 -10.66
N MET A 224 -8.82 6.64 -11.86
CA MET A 224 -9.37 5.50 -12.61
C MET A 224 -8.29 4.66 -13.29
N SER A 225 -7.29 5.29 -13.92
CA SER A 225 -6.36 4.59 -14.83
C SER A 225 -5.10 4.05 -14.19
N SER A 226 -4.66 4.62 -13.07
CA SER A 226 -3.39 4.25 -12.44
C SER A 226 -3.45 2.87 -11.81
N GLY A 227 -2.38 2.10 -11.97
CA GLY A 227 -2.20 0.82 -11.27
C GLY A 227 -1.98 1.04 -9.78
N ILE A 228 -2.53 0.17 -8.91
CA ILE A 228 -2.44 0.37 -7.45
C ILE A 228 -0.99 0.35 -6.95
N LYS A 229 -0.11 -0.44 -7.57
CA LYS A 229 1.33 -0.48 -7.27
C LYS A 229 2.02 0.85 -7.57
N THR A 230 1.54 1.58 -8.58
CA THR A 230 2.07 2.89 -8.96
C THR A 230 1.60 3.96 -7.98
N LEU A 231 0.33 3.90 -7.56
CA LEU A 231 -0.24 4.83 -6.59
C LEU A 231 0.44 4.69 -5.21
N LEU A 232 0.66 3.45 -4.78
CA LEU A 232 1.28 3.12 -3.50
C LEU A 232 2.79 2.92 -3.62
N GLN A 233 3.41 3.47 -4.66
CA GLN A 233 4.86 3.42 -4.79
C GLN A 233 5.48 4.22 -3.63
N LEU A 234 6.48 3.65 -2.98
CA LEU A 234 7.23 4.33 -1.92
C LEU A 234 8.35 5.19 -2.52
N ASN A 235 8.80 6.19 -1.76
CA ASN A 235 9.99 6.95 -2.06
C ASN A 235 11.26 6.06 -1.98
N LYS A 236 12.45 6.61 -2.23
CA LYS A 236 13.70 5.84 -2.20
C LYS A 236 14.08 5.35 -0.80
N ALA A 237 13.66 6.07 0.24
CA ALA A 237 13.95 5.72 1.64
C ALA A 237 13.00 4.63 2.18
N GLY A 238 11.83 4.44 1.54
CA GLY A 238 10.84 3.45 1.96
C GLY A 238 10.01 3.87 3.17
N ASP A 239 10.13 5.13 3.60
CA ASP A 239 9.48 5.69 4.80
C ASP A 239 8.22 6.50 4.50
N ASN A 240 7.98 6.85 3.22
CA ASN A 240 6.80 7.57 2.77
C ASN A 240 6.35 7.16 1.36
N PHE A 241 5.12 7.52 0.99
CA PHE A 241 4.64 7.45 -0.37
C PHE A 241 5.45 8.37 -1.29
N LYS A 242 5.64 7.94 -2.54
CA LYS A 242 6.25 8.77 -3.58
C LYS A 242 5.37 9.96 -3.95
N ASN A 243 4.04 9.79 -3.92
CA ASN A 243 3.11 10.91 -3.98
C ASN A 243 2.80 11.35 -2.55
N GLU A 244 3.45 12.42 -2.10
CA GLU A 244 3.35 12.94 -0.73
C GLU A 244 1.93 13.45 -0.42
N ASN A 245 1.19 13.94 -1.42
CA ASN A 245 -0.17 14.44 -1.23
C ASN A 245 -1.23 13.35 -1.09
N LEU A 246 -0.88 12.09 -1.38
CA LEU A 246 -1.84 10.97 -1.37
C LEU A 246 -2.42 10.72 0.03
N PHE A 247 -1.59 10.89 1.06
CA PHE A 247 -1.96 10.79 2.47
C PHE A 247 -1.30 11.94 3.24
N PRO A 248 -1.94 13.12 3.29
CA PRO A 248 -1.39 14.28 3.98
C PRO A 248 -1.17 14.05 5.47
N ASN A 249 -0.07 14.56 6.01
CA ASN A 249 0.26 14.45 7.43
C ASN A 249 0.59 15.83 8.03
N SER A 250 0.86 15.87 9.34
CA SER A 250 1.13 17.12 10.07
C SER A 250 2.34 17.90 9.57
N LYS A 251 3.35 17.25 8.94
CA LYS A 251 4.46 17.96 8.29
C LYS A 251 3.98 18.82 7.13
N ASP A 252 2.91 18.42 6.45
CA ASP A 252 2.35 19.16 5.32
C ASP A 252 1.62 20.43 5.77
N ILE A 253 1.27 20.58 7.05
CA ILE A 253 0.67 21.82 7.60
C ILE A 253 1.77 22.78 8.07
N SER A 254 2.88 22.27 8.64
CA SER A 254 3.98 23.09 9.16
C SER A 254 4.69 23.96 8.11
N LEU A 255 4.50 23.69 6.82
CA LEU A 255 4.96 24.54 5.73
C LEU A 255 4.05 25.77 5.48
N PHE A 256 2.95 25.91 6.22
CA PHE A 256 1.91 26.93 5.97
C PHE A 256 1.53 27.80 7.16
N ASP A 257 2.04 27.51 8.36
CA ASP A 257 1.96 28.40 9.52
C ASP A 257 3.38 28.96 9.77
N ASN A 258 3.55 30.28 9.67
CA ASN A 258 4.82 31.01 9.86
C ASN A 258 5.27 31.05 11.35
N ASP A 259 4.86 30.08 12.15
CA ASP A 259 5.21 30.02 13.56
C ASP A 259 6.28 28.95 13.73
N GLU A 260 7.52 29.43 13.87
CA GLU A 260 8.69 28.65 14.26
C GLU A 260 8.51 28.09 15.68
N GLU A 261 7.66 27.07 15.85
CA GLU A 261 7.77 26.18 17.00
C GLU A 261 8.45 24.88 16.58
N GLN A 262 9.67 24.73 17.08
CA GLN A 262 10.48 23.53 16.98
C GLN A 262 9.74 22.35 17.61
N PHE A 263 8.95 21.63 16.82
CA PHE A 263 8.50 20.29 17.19
C PHE A 263 9.68 19.34 17.04
N SER A 264 10.20 18.93 18.19
CA SER A 264 11.25 17.93 18.35
C SER A 264 10.98 16.68 17.53
N ASP A 265 12.05 16.07 17.03
CA ASP A 265 12.06 14.71 16.52
C ASP A 265 11.24 13.78 17.41
N TYR A 266 10.34 13.01 16.77
CA TYR A 266 9.43 11.98 17.27
C TYR A 266 7.92 12.31 17.19
N ASN A 267 7.26 11.50 16.35
CA ASN A 267 5.81 11.28 16.16
C ASN A 267 5.07 12.22 15.20
N ILE A 268 5.28 11.92 13.90
CA ILE A 268 4.33 12.16 12.81
C ILE A 268 2.98 11.54 13.21
N LEU A 269 2.04 12.34 13.70
CA LEU A 269 0.70 11.88 14.02
C LEU A 269 -0.35 12.67 13.24
N ILE A 270 -1.37 11.95 12.79
CA ILE A 270 -2.61 12.51 12.28
C ILE A 270 -3.33 13.11 13.50
N ASP A 271 -3.24 14.43 13.66
CA ASP A 271 -3.99 15.15 14.68
C ASP A 271 -5.41 15.50 14.20
N LYS A 272 -6.21 16.10 15.09
CA LYS A 272 -7.58 16.51 14.77
C LYS A 272 -7.62 17.55 13.62
N LYS A 273 -6.70 18.51 13.58
CA LYS A 273 -6.66 19.59 12.57
C LYS A 273 -6.42 19.01 11.19
N ILE A 274 -5.38 18.19 11.00
CA ILE A 274 -5.10 17.54 9.71
C ILE A 274 -6.24 16.58 9.32
N PHE A 275 -6.81 15.84 10.27
CA PHE A 275 -7.92 14.95 10.00
C PHE A 275 -9.14 15.69 9.47
N GLU A 276 -9.55 16.76 10.16
CA GLU A 276 -10.70 17.59 9.76
C GLU A 276 -10.46 18.25 8.40
N GLN A 277 -9.25 18.76 8.15
CA GLN A 277 -8.92 19.44 6.90
C GLN A 277 -8.81 18.49 5.69
N LYS A 278 -8.33 17.25 5.87
CA LYS A 278 -7.89 16.39 4.76
C LYS A 278 -8.60 15.04 4.66
N TYR A 279 -9.30 14.60 5.70
CA TYR A 279 -9.83 13.23 5.78
C TYR A 279 -11.33 13.16 6.08
N LYS A 280 -11.95 14.25 6.56
CA LYS A 280 -13.36 14.28 6.98
C LYS A 280 -14.35 13.82 5.89
N PHE A 281 -14.02 13.96 4.61
CA PHE A 281 -14.90 13.52 3.51
C PHE A 281 -14.83 12.01 3.20
N VAL A 282 -13.85 11.27 3.74
CA VAL A 282 -13.51 9.92 3.25
C VAL A 282 -14.67 8.94 3.40
N ASN A 283 -15.35 8.91 4.55
CA ASN A 283 -16.46 7.98 4.77
C ASN A 283 -17.62 8.24 3.80
N PHE A 284 -17.92 9.53 3.54
CA PHE A 284 -18.91 9.92 2.54
C PHE A 284 -18.50 9.45 1.14
N ALA A 285 -17.24 9.66 0.74
CA ALA A 285 -16.72 9.25 -0.56
C ALA A 285 -16.73 7.72 -0.76
N MET A 286 -16.35 6.96 0.27
CA MET A 286 -16.38 5.50 0.24
C MET A 286 -17.82 4.98 0.11
N LYS A 287 -18.77 5.63 0.79
CA LYS A 287 -20.20 5.29 0.65
C LYS A 287 -20.76 5.68 -0.71
N LEU A 288 -20.35 6.82 -1.29
CA LEU A 288 -20.67 7.17 -2.68
C LEU A 288 -20.17 6.10 -3.66
N TYR A 289 -18.95 5.60 -3.49
CA TYR A 289 -18.40 4.56 -4.34
C TYR A 289 -19.27 3.28 -4.36
N GLU A 290 -19.76 2.88 -3.19
CA GLU A 290 -20.71 1.77 -3.04
C GLU A 290 -22.04 2.09 -3.74
N GLN A 291 -22.62 3.24 -3.41
CA GLN A 291 -23.96 3.62 -3.86
C GLN A 291 -24.01 3.81 -5.38
N ILE A 292 -23.00 4.45 -5.98
CA ILE A 292 -22.87 4.54 -7.45
C ILE A 292 -22.83 3.13 -8.05
N GLY A 293 -22.09 2.19 -7.46
CA GLY A 293 -22.07 0.80 -7.93
C GLY A 293 -23.45 0.14 -7.91
N LYS A 294 -24.22 0.33 -6.84
CA LYS A 294 -25.61 -0.15 -6.73
C LYS A 294 -26.51 0.48 -7.80
N GLN A 295 -26.42 1.79 -7.99
CA GLN A 295 -27.25 2.49 -8.97
C GLN A 295 -26.85 2.18 -10.42
N GLN A 296 -25.57 1.95 -10.70
CA GLN A 296 -25.07 1.51 -12.02
C GLN A 296 -25.73 0.20 -12.44
N LEU A 297 -25.76 -0.80 -11.54
CA LEU A 297 -26.43 -2.09 -11.80
C LEU A 297 -27.93 -1.93 -12.00
N ARG A 298 -28.58 -1.10 -11.17
CA ARG A 298 -30.02 -0.80 -11.29
C ARG A 298 -30.35 -0.09 -12.60
N TYR A 299 -29.48 0.81 -13.05
CA TYR A 299 -29.61 1.51 -14.33
C TYR A 299 -29.58 0.51 -15.49
N GLU A 300 -28.59 -0.38 -15.51
CA GLU A 300 -28.44 -1.41 -16.57
C GLU A 300 -29.65 -2.33 -16.67
N PHE A 301 -30.25 -2.69 -15.52
CA PHE A 301 -31.45 -3.52 -15.48
C PHE A 301 -32.70 -2.82 -16.03
N ASN A 302 -32.91 -1.55 -15.64
CA ASN A 302 -34.12 -0.80 -15.98
C ASN A 302 -34.10 -0.18 -17.39
N GLN A 303 -32.92 0.16 -17.91
CA GLN A 303 -32.77 0.98 -19.12
C GLN A 303 -32.34 0.16 -20.35
N LYS A 304 -33.02 -0.96 -20.62
CA LYS A 304 -32.67 -1.89 -21.72
C LYS A 304 -32.55 -1.20 -23.09
N SER A 305 -33.34 -0.14 -23.35
CA SER A 305 -33.39 0.62 -24.61
C SER A 305 -32.56 1.92 -24.65
N THR A 306 -31.78 2.26 -23.62
CA THR A 306 -31.00 3.51 -23.65
C THR A 306 -29.87 3.50 -24.67
N GLY A 307 -29.59 4.68 -25.25
CA GLY A 307 -28.52 4.88 -26.24
C GLY A 307 -27.16 4.43 -25.71
N THR A 308 -26.31 3.93 -26.62
CA THR A 308 -24.99 3.35 -26.32
C THR A 308 -24.07 4.30 -25.54
N SER A 309 -24.19 5.61 -25.77
CA SER A 309 -23.41 6.65 -25.08
C SER A 309 -23.69 6.73 -23.58
N LYS A 310 -24.97 6.79 -23.17
CA LYS A 310 -25.35 6.87 -21.74
C LYS A 310 -24.98 5.59 -20.98
N LYS A 311 -25.07 4.43 -21.63
CA LYS A 311 -24.60 3.15 -21.08
C LYS A 311 -23.08 3.16 -20.83
N LYS A 312 -22.28 3.63 -21.81
CA LYS A 312 -20.82 3.77 -21.65
C LYS A 312 -20.45 4.79 -20.56
N PHE A 313 -21.17 5.91 -20.52
CA PHE A 313 -20.99 6.92 -19.48
C PHE A 313 -21.21 6.32 -18.10
N ASN A 314 -22.37 5.67 -17.87
CA ASN A 314 -22.71 4.98 -16.63
C ASN A 314 -21.61 3.99 -16.19
N LEU A 315 -20.94 3.30 -17.12
CA LEU A 315 -19.94 2.29 -16.80
C LEU A 315 -18.59 2.88 -16.33
N TYR A 316 -18.12 3.99 -16.93
CA TYR A 316 -16.75 4.48 -16.76
C TYR A 316 -16.60 5.68 -15.82
N ASN A 317 -17.70 6.22 -15.30
CA ASN A 317 -17.72 7.55 -14.67
C ASN A 317 -17.61 7.54 -13.13
N LYS A 318 -17.35 6.41 -12.47
CA LYS A 318 -17.48 6.33 -11.00
C LYS A 318 -16.63 7.37 -10.25
N TYR A 319 -15.35 7.50 -10.56
CA TYR A 319 -14.47 8.50 -9.93
C TYR A 319 -14.79 9.94 -10.37
N LEU A 320 -15.33 10.11 -11.59
CA LEU A 320 -15.85 11.39 -12.06
C LEU A 320 -17.05 11.82 -11.22
N PHE A 321 -18.00 10.93 -10.93
CA PHE A 321 -19.15 11.22 -10.06
C PHE A 321 -18.71 11.59 -8.66
N ILE A 322 -17.83 10.79 -8.05
CA ILE A 322 -17.30 11.07 -6.71
C ILE A 322 -16.64 12.46 -6.68
N TYR A 323 -15.82 12.76 -7.69
CA TYR A 323 -15.18 14.07 -7.83
C TYR A 323 -16.20 15.22 -7.92
N ILE A 324 -17.13 15.14 -8.85
CA ILE A 324 -18.11 16.21 -9.07
C ILE A 324 -18.97 16.41 -7.83
N ILE A 325 -19.51 15.33 -7.25
CA ILE A 325 -20.39 15.41 -6.07
C ILE A 325 -19.66 16.04 -4.88
N ILE A 326 -18.45 15.57 -4.55
CA ILE A 326 -17.72 16.06 -3.39
C ILE A 326 -17.35 17.53 -3.57
N ASN A 327 -16.86 17.92 -4.74
CA ASN A 327 -16.49 19.31 -4.98
C ASN A 327 -17.72 20.23 -5.02
N SER A 328 -18.82 19.78 -5.62
CA SER A 328 -20.11 20.48 -5.58
C SER A 328 -20.61 20.69 -4.16
N LEU A 329 -20.34 19.78 -3.22
CA LEU A 329 -20.77 19.91 -1.83
C LEU A 329 -19.78 20.71 -0.96
N LEU A 330 -18.48 20.70 -1.29
CA LEU A 330 -17.43 21.39 -0.55
C LEU A 330 -17.59 22.92 -0.56
N ASN A 331 -18.10 23.47 -1.67
CA ASN A 331 -18.32 24.91 -1.84
C ASN A 331 -17.09 25.79 -1.54
N SER A 332 -15.89 25.31 -1.85
CA SER A 332 -14.68 26.08 -1.60
C SER A 332 -14.07 26.59 -2.90
N ASN A 333 -13.94 27.90 -3.03
CA ASN A 333 -13.18 28.56 -4.10
C ASN A 333 -11.66 28.53 -3.84
N SER A 334 -11.20 27.86 -2.78
CA SER A 334 -9.78 27.77 -2.45
C SER A 334 -9.03 26.86 -3.41
N LEU A 335 -7.84 27.30 -3.82
CA LEU A 335 -6.87 26.49 -4.58
C LEU A 335 -6.43 25.22 -3.82
N LYS A 336 -6.69 25.15 -2.51
CA LYS A 336 -6.39 24.01 -1.64
C LYS A 336 -7.65 23.55 -0.93
N LYS A 337 -8.02 22.28 -1.08
CA LYS A 337 -9.22 21.72 -0.44
C LYS A 337 -9.05 21.65 1.08
N ASP A 338 -10.07 22.14 1.76
CA ASP A 338 -10.21 22.16 3.22
C ASP A 338 -11.60 21.64 3.59
N PHE A 339 -11.61 20.49 4.27
CA PHE A 339 -12.82 19.80 4.69
C PHE A 339 -13.22 20.07 6.15
N THR A 340 -12.65 21.08 6.81
CA THR A 340 -12.96 21.39 8.22
C THR A 340 -14.47 21.56 8.44
N ASN A 341 -15.12 22.28 7.52
CA ASN A 341 -16.57 22.55 7.53
C ASN A 341 -17.41 21.43 6.87
N TRP A 342 -16.79 20.31 6.48
CA TRP A 342 -17.49 19.18 5.90
C TRP A 342 -18.46 18.57 6.91
N LYS A 343 -19.73 18.52 6.55
CA LYS A 343 -20.81 18.07 7.44
C LYS A 343 -21.53 16.80 7.00
N TYR A 344 -21.22 16.29 5.81
CA TYR A 344 -21.95 15.19 5.20
C TYR A 344 -21.36 13.84 5.57
N THR A 345 -22.22 12.93 6.00
CA THR A 345 -21.89 11.60 6.52
C THR A 345 -22.25 10.51 5.52
N SER A 346 -21.82 9.27 5.75
CA SER A 346 -22.27 8.14 4.92
C SER A 346 -23.78 7.96 4.88
N SER A 347 -24.51 8.36 5.93
CA SER A 347 -25.97 8.26 5.98
C SER A 347 -26.66 9.21 4.99
N ASP A 348 -26.05 10.38 4.74
CA ASP A 348 -26.59 11.36 3.79
C ASP A 348 -26.54 10.86 2.33
N VAL A 349 -25.57 9.99 2.00
CA VAL A 349 -25.36 9.49 0.64
C VAL A 349 -26.57 8.75 0.09
N GLU A 350 -27.25 7.95 0.91
CA GLU A 350 -28.39 7.14 0.44
C GLU A 350 -29.60 8.02 0.09
N GLN A 351 -29.79 9.11 0.82
CA GLN A 351 -30.83 10.11 0.55
C GLN A 351 -30.47 10.95 -0.67
N MET A 352 -29.24 11.48 -0.71
CA MET A 352 -28.77 12.33 -1.80
C MET A 352 -28.70 11.59 -3.15
N LEU A 353 -28.24 10.33 -3.14
CA LEU A 353 -28.00 9.53 -4.34
C LEU A 353 -28.96 8.34 -4.42
N ASN A 354 -30.27 8.64 -4.32
CA ASN A 354 -31.31 7.72 -4.69
C ASN A 354 -31.33 7.49 -6.23
N PHE A 355 -32.14 6.54 -6.72
CA PHE A 355 -32.14 6.20 -8.14
C PHE A 355 -32.62 7.36 -9.04
N SER A 356 -33.61 8.15 -8.60
CA SER A 356 -34.12 9.30 -9.36
C SER A 356 -33.03 10.35 -9.54
N ASN A 357 -32.36 10.74 -8.44
CA ASN A 357 -31.26 11.69 -8.48
C ASN A 357 -30.08 11.15 -9.29
N TYR A 358 -29.80 9.84 -9.22
CA TYR A 358 -28.78 9.22 -10.04
C TYR A 358 -29.05 9.33 -11.54
N ILE A 359 -30.30 9.15 -11.99
CA ILE A 359 -30.69 9.37 -13.40
C ILE A 359 -30.50 10.84 -13.79
N ALA A 360 -31.00 11.76 -12.96
CA ALA A 360 -30.88 13.19 -13.22
C ALA A 360 -29.41 13.62 -13.34
N LEU A 361 -28.53 13.11 -12.48
CA LEU A 361 -27.09 13.36 -12.54
C LEU A 361 -26.45 12.76 -13.80
N ILE A 362 -26.84 11.56 -14.22
CA ILE A 362 -26.37 11.00 -15.51
C ILE A 362 -26.75 11.92 -16.65
N ASP A 363 -28.00 12.37 -16.71
CA ASP A 363 -28.49 13.19 -17.81
C ASP A 363 -27.78 14.54 -17.86
N GLU A 364 -27.66 15.20 -16.72
CA GLU A 364 -26.96 16.48 -16.58
C GLU A 364 -25.48 16.38 -16.97
N ILE A 365 -24.75 15.45 -16.34
CA ILE A 365 -23.30 15.37 -16.50
C ILE A 365 -22.94 14.81 -17.89
N SER A 366 -23.72 13.87 -18.42
CA SER A 366 -23.46 13.34 -19.77
C SER A 366 -23.74 14.37 -20.87
N GLY A 367 -24.74 15.24 -20.68
CA GLY A 367 -25.01 16.35 -21.59
C GLY A 367 -23.83 17.31 -21.68
N GLU A 368 -23.34 17.78 -20.54
CA GLU A 368 -22.18 18.69 -20.51
C GLU A 368 -20.87 18.01 -20.92
N TRP A 369 -20.70 16.72 -20.64
CA TRP A 369 -19.58 15.93 -21.15
C TRP A 369 -19.52 15.93 -22.67
N GLN A 370 -20.66 15.70 -23.32
CA GLN A 370 -20.75 15.70 -24.77
C GLN A 370 -20.40 17.09 -25.34
N LEU A 371 -21.03 18.14 -24.82
CA LEU A 371 -20.80 19.52 -25.27
C LEU A 371 -19.34 19.96 -25.07
N ALA A 372 -18.75 19.64 -23.92
CA ALA A 372 -17.36 20.00 -23.62
C ALA A 372 -16.35 19.38 -24.58
N LEU A 373 -16.65 18.20 -25.13
CA LEU A 373 -15.74 17.46 -26.00
C LEU A 373 -15.98 17.71 -27.49
N GLU A 374 -17.24 17.91 -27.90
CA GLU A 374 -17.57 18.37 -29.25
C GLU A 374 -16.92 19.73 -29.53
N ASN A 375 -16.95 20.66 -28.56
CA ASN A 375 -16.30 21.97 -28.67
C ASN A 375 -14.76 21.90 -28.77
N LYS A 376 -14.15 20.77 -28.42
CA LYS A 376 -12.71 20.53 -28.54
C LYS A 376 -12.34 19.77 -29.82
N GLY A 377 -13.30 19.53 -30.71
CA GLY A 377 -13.08 18.81 -31.97
C GLY A 377 -12.79 17.31 -31.77
N VAL A 378 -13.20 16.72 -30.64
CA VAL A 378 -13.05 15.28 -30.42
C VAL A 378 -14.14 14.53 -31.20
N ASP A 379 -13.75 13.51 -31.97
CA ASP A 379 -14.70 12.71 -32.73
C ASP A 379 -15.79 12.10 -31.85
N LYS A 380 -17.05 12.13 -32.32
CA LYS A 380 -18.22 11.66 -31.55
C LYS A 380 -18.10 10.23 -31.02
N ILE A 381 -17.37 9.37 -31.72
CA ILE A 381 -17.12 7.98 -31.32
C ILE A 381 -16.12 7.91 -30.14
N ASP A 382 -15.16 8.82 -30.10
CA ASP A 382 -14.07 8.86 -29.13
C ASP A 382 -14.48 9.51 -27.80
N ILE A 383 -15.47 10.40 -27.81
CA ILE A 383 -16.02 11.08 -26.61
C ILE A 383 -16.43 10.07 -25.51
N TRP A 384 -16.97 8.92 -25.92
CA TRP A 384 -17.51 7.90 -25.02
C TRP A 384 -16.55 6.73 -24.78
N GLN A 385 -15.30 6.84 -25.23
CA GLN A 385 -14.28 5.83 -24.95
C GLN A 385 -13.66 6.03 -23.57
N ILE A 386 -13.22 4.93 -22.95
CA ILE A 386 -12.59 4.93 -21.63
C ILE A 386 -11.42 5.93 -21.53
N ASN A 387 -10.66 6.13 -22.61
CA ASN A 387 -9.53 7.05 -22.64
C ASN A 387 -9.93 8.52 -22.47
N SER A 388 -11.13 8.91 -22.91
CA SER A 388 -11.64 10.27 -22.69
C SER A 388 -11.89 10.54 -21.21
N PHE A 389 -12.41 9.54 -20.48
CA PHE A 389 -12.61 9.61 -19.03
C PHE A 389 -11.30 9.62 -18.23
N LYS A 390 -10.16 9.26 -18.83
CA LYS A 390 -8.83 9.31 -18.17
C LYS A 390 -8.23 10.71 -18.15
N LYS A 391 -8.79 11.65 -18.91
CA LYS A 391 -8.25 13.01 -19.06
C LYS A 391 -8.83 13.91 -17.97
N ASP A 392 -8.06 14.17 -16.93
CA ASP A 392 -8.50 14.99 -15.77
C ASP A 392 -9.03 16.36 -16.19
N GLN A 393 -8.40 16.99 -17.19
CA GLN A 393 -8.85 18.29 -17.68
C GLN A 393 -10.29 18.27 -18.19
N TYR A 394 -10.72 17.19 -18.85
CA TYR A 394 -12.07 17.07 -19.36
C TYR A 394 -13.08 16.98 -18.21
N ILE A 395 -12.73 16.24 -17.16
CA ILE A 395 -13.54 16.12 -15.95
C ILE A 395 -13.67 17.47 -15.24
N ARG A 396 -12.56 18.21 -15.09
CA ARG A 396 -12.56 19.54 -14.48
C ARG A 396 -13.39 20.55 -15.25
N ASP A 397 -13.33 20.52 -16.58
CA ASP A 397 -14.11 21.42 -17.43
C ASP A 397 -15.61 21.12 -17.31
N VAL A 398 -16.01 19.84 -17.24
CA VAL A 398 -17.40 19.45 -17.02
C VAL A 398 -17.88 19.84 -15.64
N TYR A 399 -17.08 19.57 -14.59
CA TYR A 399 -17.39 19.97 -13.21
C TYR A 399 -17.76 21.46 -13.11
N LYS A 400 -16.93 22.35 -13.69
CA LYS A 400 -17.17 23.80 -13.66
C LYS A 400 -18.53 24.22 -14.22
N LYS A 401 -19.09 23.44 -15.14
CA LYS A 401 -20.39 23.73 -15.75
C LYS A 401 -21.57 23.16 -14.97
N VAL A 402 -21.40 21.98 -14.38
CA VAL A 402 -22.50 21.26 -13.71
C VAL A 402 -22.53 21.49 -12.20
N GLU A 403 -21.51 22.13 -11.61
CA GLU A 403 -21.33 22.22 -10.16
C GLU A 403 -22.60 22.65 -9.40
N ASN A 404 -23.18 23.78 -9.79
CA ASN A 404 -24.37 24.35 -9.13
C ASN A 404 -25.58 23.44 -9.32
N LYS A 405 -25.76 22.88 -10.51
CA LYS A 405 -26.90 22.02 -10.82
C LYS A 405 -26.85 20.71 -10.07
N VAL A 406 -25.66 20.11 -9.98
CA VAL A 406 -25.42 18.92 -9.16
C VAL A 406 -25.71 19.21 -7.69
N ARG A 407 -25.25 20.36 -7.16
CA ARG A 407 -25.56 20.73 -5.78
C ARG A 407 -27.07 20.85 -5.55
N GLU A 408 -27.80 21.53 -6.43
CA GLU A 408 -29.26 21.65 -6.33
C GLU A 408 -29.92 20.27 -6.29
N LEU A 409 -29.59 19.39 -7.24
CA LEU A 409 -30.15 18.04 -7.31
C LEU A 409 -29.92 17.25 -6.02
N LEU A 410 -28.73 17.34 -5.42
CA LEU A 410 -28.39 16.61 -4.19
C LEU A 410 -29.08 17.19 -2.96
N LEU A 411 -29.29 18.50 -2.89
CA LEU A 411 -29.84 19.18 -1.70
C LEU A 411 -31.36 19.31 -1.68
N THR A 412 -32.03 19.14 -2.83
CA THR A 412 -33.49 19.33 -2.95
C THR A 412 -34.29 18.36 -2.04
N GLU A 413 -33.78 17.15 -1.79
CA GLU A 413 -34.50 16.17 -0.96
C GLU A 413 -34.23 16.27 0.55
N ILE A 414 -33.08 16.81 0.98
CA ILE A 414 -32.74 16.94 2.41
C ILE A 414 -33.62 17.97 3.12
N VAL A 415 -34.16 18.95 2.38
CA VAL A 415 -35.07 19.97 2.91
C VAL A 415 -36.50 19.41 3.09
N GLY A 416 -36.86 18.35 2.36
CA GLY A 416 -38.18 17.71 2.43
C GLY A 416 -38.34 16.70 3.57
N SER A 417 -37.25 16.12 4.06
CA SER A 417 -37.24 15.06 5.08
C SER A 417 -37.05 15.56 6.53
N LYS A 418 -36.83 16.86 6.72
CA LYS A 418 -36.67 17.52 8.03
C LYS A 418 -37.83 18.46 8.42
N LYS A 419 -39.02 18.31 7.79
CA LYS A 419 -40.24 19.03 8.18
C LYS A 419 -41.23 18.14 8.89
#